data_AF-A0A1J3HHI5-F1
#
_entry.id   AF-A0A1J3HHI5-F1
#
_cell.length_a   1.000
_cell.length_b   1.000
_cell.length_c   1.000
_cell.angle_alpha   90.00
_cell.angle_beta   90.00
_cell.angle_gamma   90.00
#
_symmetry.space_group_name_H-M   'P 1'
#
loop_
_entity.id
_entity.type
_entity.pdbx_description
1 polymer ?
#
loop_
_entity_poly.entity_id
_entity_poly.type
_entity_poly.pdbx_seq_one_letter_code
_entity_poly.pdbx_strand_id
1 'polypeptide(L)' 'SRRERLRSRESFGLVIDMLSEDNGCDLYWQTLEELKSGGISVDSYCFCVLLSAYAKMGMREKAIESFSRMKEFDCRPDV' A
#
# COMPACT_ATOMS: atom_id res chain seq x y z
N SER A 1 21.99 -8.04 -7.41
CA SER A 1 20.52 -8.20 -7.31
C SER A 1 19.97 -7.07 -6.46
N ARG A 2 19.41 -6.02 -7.08
CA ARG A 2 18.99 -4.76 -6.38
C ARG A 2 17.53 -4.81 -5.90
N ARG A 3 16.79 -5.87 -6.28
CA ARG A 3 15.35 -6.04 -6.03
C ARG A 3 15.02 -6.72 -4.70
N GLU A 4 16.00 -7.32 -4.02
CA GLU A 4 15.76 -8.09 -2.79
C GLU A 4 15.90 -7.25 -1.50
N ARG A 5 16.55 -6.07 -1.56
CA ARG A 5 16.75 -5.23 -0.36
C ARG A 5 15.50 -4.49 0.10
N LEU A 6 14.56 -4.17 -0.80
CA LEU A 6 13.33 -3.44 -0.49
C LEU A 6 12.29 -4.28 0.30
N ARG A 7 12.47 -5.60 0.37
CA ARG A 7 11.62 -6.50 1.17
C ARG A 7 12.07 -6.64 2.63
N SER A 8 13.06 -5.86 3.08
CA SER A 8 13.47 -5.90 4.50
C SER A 8 12.46 -5.14 5.37
N ARG A 9 12.23 -5.64 6.59
CA ARG A 9 11.35 -5.00 7.59
C ARG A 9 11.77 -3.55 7.91
N GLU A 10 13.06 -3.24 7.77
CA GLU A 10 13.58 -1.87 7.92
C GLU A 10 13.17 -0.96 6.76
N SER A 11 13.12 -1.48 5.53
CA SER A 11 12.63 -0.73 4.36
C SER A 11 11.12 -0.48 4.47
N PHE A 12 10.38 -1.43 5.03
CA PHE A 12 8.93 -1.34 5.24
C PHE A 12 8.55 -0.18 6.18
N GLY A 13 9.21 -0.07 7.33
CA GLY A 13 8.99 1.03 8.27
C GLY A 13 9.25 2.41 7.64
N LEU A 14 10.35 2.56 6.91
CA LEU A 14 10.70 3.81 6.25
C LEU A 14 9.68 4.24 5.18
N VAL A 15 9.16 3.29 4.39
CA VAL A 15 8.12 3.58 3.40
C VAL A 15 6.82 3.99 4.10
N ILE A 16 6.44 3.31 5.18
CA ILE A 16 5.27 3.70 5.97
C ILE A 16 5.45 5.10 6.55
N ASP A 17 6.62 5.40 7.09
CA ASP A 17 6.93 6.72 7.64
C ASP A 17 6.81 7.80 6.57
N MET A 18 7.40 7.60 5.40
CA MET A 18 7.29 8.49 4.24
C MET A 18 5.84 8.69 3.80
N LEU A 19 5.05 7.61 3.71
CA LEU A 19 3.65 7.68 3.28
C LEU A 19 2.74 8.35 4.31
N SER A 20 3.15 8.31 5.58
CA SER A 20 2.43 8.96 6.68
C SER A 20 2.70 10.47 6.75
N GLU A 21 3.65 10.96 5.95
CA GLU A 21 3.93 12.38 5.75
C GLU A 21 3.21 12.89 4.50
N ASP A 22 2.96 14.21 4.46
CA ASP A 22 2.15 14.96 3.49
C ASP A 22 1.82 14.26 2.15
N ASN A 23 0.52 14.06 1.91
CA ASN A 23 -0.07 13.57 0.65
C ASN A 23 0.46 12.21 0.12
N GLY A 24 1.34 11.52 0.87
CA GLY A 24 2.00 10.28 0.45
C GLY A 24 1.02 9.14 0.16
N CYS A 25 0.04 8.93 1.05
CA CYS A 25 -0.98 7.90 0.86
C CYS A 25 -1.84 8.10 -0.39
N ASP A 26 -2.19 9.34 -0.73
CA ASP A 26 -3.03 9.64 -1.90
C ASP A 26 -2.25 9.41 -3.20
N LEU A 27 -0.97 9.81 -3.25
CA LEU A 27 -0.08 9.50 -4.38
C LEU A 27 0.16 8.00 -4.52
N TYR A 28 0.32 7.30 -3.40
CA TYR A 28 0.49 5.85 -3.40
C TYR A 28 -0.76 5.15 -3.94
N TRP A 29 -1.94 5.59 -3.51
CA TRP A 29 -3.21 5.08 -4.03
C TRP A 29 -3.33 5.26 -5.54
N GLN A 30 -3.05 6.47 -6.04
CA GLN A 30 -3.06 6.75 -7.48
C GLN A 30 -2.09 5.83 -8.23
N THR A 31 -0.89 5.60 -7.67
CA THR A 31 0.09 4.68 -8.26
C THR A 31 -0.46 3.26 -8.37
N LEU A 32 -1.19 2.76 -7.35
CA LEU A 32 -1.82 1.44 -7.43
C LEU A 32 -2.84 1.40 -8.58
N GLU A 33 -3.71 2.41 -8.68
CA GLU A 33 -4.70 2.49 -9.76
C GLU A 33 -4.04 2.53 -11.15
N GLU A 34 -2.94 3.26 -11.31
CA GLU A 34 -2.15 3.29 -12.53
C GLU A 34 -1.57 1.91 -12.88
N LEU A 35 -0.99 1.20 -11.90
CA LEU A 35 -0.48 -0.17 -12.09
C LEU A 35 -1.58 -1.11 -12.55
N LYS A 36 -2.74 -1.08 -11.89
CA LYS A 36 -3.91 -1.86 -12.28
C LYS A 36 -4.36 -1.53 -13.70
N SER A 37 -4.48 -0.25 -14.03
CA SER A 37 -4.92 0.21 -15.36
C SER A 37 -3.94 -0.20 -16.47
N GLY A 38 -2.65 -0.28 -16.14
CA GLY A 38 -1.59 -0.77 -17.01
C GLY A 38 -1.50 -2.30 -17.09
N GLY A 39 -2.38 -3.05 -16.42
CA GLY A 39 -2.36 -4.52 -16.41
C GLY A 39 -1.23 -5.12 -15.56
N ILE A 40 -0.61 -4.34 -14.67
CA ILE A 40 0.42 -4.81 -13.75
C ILE A 40 -0.27 -5.27 -12.46
N SER A 41 -0.03 -6.53 -12.09
CA SER A 41 -0.57 -7.10 -10.86
C SER A 41 -0.06 -6.32 -9.64
N VAL A 42 -0.99 -5.91 -8.77
CA VAL A 42 -0.68 -5.32 -7.47
C VAL A 42 -0.62 -6.44 -6.43
N ASP A 43 0.47 -6.51 -5.67
CA ASP A 43 0.69 -7.49 -4.60
C ASP A 43 -0.09 -7.09 -3.34
N SER A 44 -0.55 -8.06 -2.54
CA SER A 44 -1.16 -7.81 -1.23
C SER A 44 -0.23 -7.04 -0.31
N TYR A 45 1.08 -7.21 -0.47
CA TYR A 45 2.07 -6.42 0.26
C TYR A 45 1.93 -4.91 0.05
N CYS A 46 1.55 -4.45 -1.16
CA CYS A 46 1.32 -3.03 -1.43
C CYS A 46 0.15 -2.48 -0.60
N PHE A 47 -0.91 -3.28 -0.44
CA PHE A 47 -2.02 -2.92 0.44
C PHE A 47 -1.61 -2.96 1.91
N CYS A 48 -0.80 -3.93 2.34
CA CYS A 48 -0.29 -3.97 3.71
C CYS A 48 0.51 -2.71 4.07
N VAL A 49 1.34 -2.20 3.14
CA VAL A 49 2.06 -0.92 3.30
C VAL A 49 1.08 0.23 3.52
N LEU A 50 0.09 0.37 2.65
CA LEU A 50 -0.86 1.46 2.70
C LEU A 50 -1.77 1.40 3.95
N LEU A 51 -2.27 0.21 4.28
CA LEU A 51 -3.10 0.00 5.47
C LEU A 51 -2.31 0.31 6.75
N SER A 52 -1.02 -0.04 6.80
CA SER A 52 -0.15 0.28 7.92
C SER A 52 0.09 1.78 8.05
N ALA A 53 0.24 2.51 6.94
CA ALA A 53 0.33 3.97 6.95
C ALA A 53 -0.97 4.62 7.48
N TYR A 54 -2.14 4.21 6.97
CA TYR A 54 -3.41 4.72 7.49
C TYR A 54 -3.62 4.39 8.97
N ALA A 55 -3.22 3.19 9.42
CA ALA A 55 -3.27 2.82 10.83
C ALA A 55 -2.38 3.75 11.70
N LYS A 56 -1.16 4.04 11.23
CA LYS A 56 -0.24 4.97 11.92
C LYS A 56 -0.80 6.40 11.99
N MET A 57 -1.51 6.84 10.95
CA MET A 57 -2.14 8.17 10.88
C MET A 57 -3.49 8.24 11.61
N GLY A 58 -4.02 7.14 12.12
CA GLY A 58 -5.36 7.08 12.73
C GLY A 58 -6.52 7.21 11.73
N MET A 59 -6.27 7.03 10.43
CA MET A 59 -7.27 7.16 9.35
C MET A 59 -8.03 5.86 9.13
N ARG A 60 -8.83 5.45 10.12
CA ARG A 60 -9.54 4.17 10.14
C ARG A 60 -10.46 3.97 8.93
N GLU A 61 -11.21 5.00 8.57
CA GLU A 61 -12.20 4.93 7.49
C GLU A 61 -11.51 4.67 6.14
N LYS A 62 -10.39 5.37 5.88
CA LYS A 62 -9.57 5.13 4.69
C LYS A 62 -9.00 3.72 4.66
N ALA A 63 -8.52 3.20 5.80
CA ALA A 63 -8.03 1.82 5.87
C ALA A 63 -9.12 0.79 5.52
N ILE A 64 -10.34 0.97 6.04
CA ILE A 64 -11.48 0.07 5.73
C ILE A 64 -11.86 0.15 4.24
N GLU A 65 -11.89 1.36 3.68
CA GLU A 65 -12.15 1.57 2.25
C GLU A 65 -11.11 0.85 1.40
N SER A 66 -9.82 1.08 1.66
CA SER A 66 -8.72 0.45 0.91
C SER A 66 -8.74 -1.07 1.01
N PHE A 67 -9.02 -1.63 2.20
CA PHE A 67 -9.17 -3.08 2.37
C PHE A 67 -10.32 -3.63 1.53
N SER A 68 -11.45 -2.93 1.51
CA SER A 68 -12.64 -3.34 0.75
C SER A 68 -12.42 -3.29 -0.77
N ARG A 69 -11.52 -2.41 -1.22
CA ARG A 69 -11.16 -2.23 -2.63
C ARG A 69 -10.09 -3.20 -3.12
N MET A 70 -9.40 -3.97 -2.25
CA MET A 70 -8.40 -4.97 -2.66
C MET A 70 -8.94 -5.97 -3.70
N LYS A 71 -10.23 -6.35 -3.57
CA LYS A 71 -10.92 -7.23 -4.53
C LYS A 71 -10.96 -6.65 -5.95
N GLU A 72 -10.96 -5.33 -6.10
CA GLU A 72 -10.95 -4.66 -7.40
C GLU A 72 -9.59 -4.81 -8.09
N PHE A 73 -8.55 -5.20 -7.37
CA PHE A 73 -7.19 -5.42 -7.87
C PHE A 73 -6.88 -6.91 -8.05
N ASP A 74 -7.90 -7.78 -7.99
CA ASP A 74 -7.75 -9.25 -7.90
C ASP A 74 -6.82 -9.70 -6.75
N CYS A 75 -6.66 -8.81 -5.76
CA CYS A 75 -5.81 -9.02 -4.62
C CYS A 75 -6.65 -9.50 -3.44
N ARG A 76 -6.28 -10.65 -2.87
CA ARG A 76 -6.92 -11.17 -1.67
C ARG A 76 -6.14 -10.70 -0.44
N PRO A 77 -6.81 -10.15 0.59
CA PRO A 77 -6.17 -9.89 1.86
C PRO A 77 -5.59 -11.19 2.42
N ASP A 78 -4.41 -11.10 3.04
CA ASP A 78 -3.91 -12.22 3.83
C ASP A 78 -4.81 -12.43 5.06
N VAL A 79 -4.80 -13.66 5.58
CA VAL A 79 -5.63 -14.10 6.72
C VAL A 79 -4.72 -14.46 7.87
#